data_AF-A0A1L9T618-F1
#
_entry.id   AF-A0A1L9T618-F1
#
_cell.length_a   1.000
_cell.length_b   1.000
_cell.length_c   1.000
_cell.angle_alpha   90.00
_cell.angle_beta   90.00
_cell.angle_gamma   90.00
#
_symmetry.space_group_name_H-M   'P 1'
#
loop_
_entity.id
_entity.type
_entity.pdbx_description
1 polymer ?
#
loop_
_entity_poly.entity_id
_entity_poly.type
_entity_poly.pdbx_seq_one_letter_code
_entity_poly.pdbx_strand_id
1 'polypeptide(L)'
;LKRYLTLIDMHIQINNLFNIDESDKVLFAGTYLSGPAFDWFKPHMRDFQENPKRADRKDSTDTVFDSYQGFKQQITKAFSNPDTEKTAEQYMYTLKQGLRISIRELTSKFY
;
A
#
# COMPACT_ATOMS: atom_id res chain seq x y z
N LEU A 1 11.16 -1.92 5.42
CA LEU A 1 10.55 -1.24 4.25
C LEU A 1 10.78 -1.96 2.90
N LYS A 2 12.04 -2.17 2.48
CA LYS A 2 12.39 -2.82 1.19
C LYS A 2 11.61 -4.12 0.92
N ARG A 3 11.58 -5.02 1.91
CA ARG A 3 10.83 -6.29 1.82
C ARG A 3 9.33 -6.11 1.56
N TYR A 4 8.68 -5.14 2.23
CA TYR A 4 7.27 -4.85 2.03
C TYR A 4 7.01 -4.44 0.57
N LEU A 5 7.80 -3.51 0.04
CA LEU A 5 7.70 -3.08 -1.36
C LEU A 5 7.90 -4.25 -2.34
N THR A 6 8.87 -5.13 -2.07
CA THR A 6 9.07 -6.34 -2.89
C THR A 6 7.85 -7.27 -2.85
N LEU A 7 7.23 -7.46 -1.68
CA LEU A 7 6.02 -8.29 -1.57
C LEU A 7 4.84 -7.69 -2.33
N ILE A 8 4.62 -6.38 -2.26
CA ILE A 8 3.55 -5.73 -3.02
C ILE A 8 3.81 -5.78 -4.53
N ASP A 9 5.05 -5.51 -4.97
CA ASP A 9 5.44 -5.63 -6.37
C ASP A 9 5.16 -7.06 -6.89
N MET A 10 5.48 -8.11 -6.10
CA MET A 10 5.13 -9.50 -6.44
C MET A 10 3.62 -9.73 -6.51
N HIS A 11 2.82 -9.18 -5.61
CA HIS A 11 1.36 -9.36 -5.64
C HIS A 11 0.71 -8.67 -6.83
N ILE A 12 1.14 -7.45 -7.15
CA ILE A 12 0.69 -6.74 -8.35
C ILE A 12 1.00 -7.59 -9.59
N GLN A 13 2.19 -8.19 -9.62
CA GLN A 13 2.61 -9.05 -10.73
C GLN A 13 1.80 -10.36 -10.84
N ILE A 14 1.70 -11.13 -9.75
CA ILE A 14 1.03 -12.44 -9.75
C ILE A 14 -0.46 -12.31 -10.04
N ASN A 15 -1.10 -11.23 -9.58
CA ASN A 15 -2.53 -11.00 -9.78
C ASN A 15 -2.83 -10.20 -11.07
N ASN A 16 -1.84 -9.99 -11.95
CA ASN A 16 -1.98 -9.23 -13.20
C ASN A 16 -2.61 -7.84 -13.02
N LEU A 17 -2.33 -7.18 -11.89
CA LEU A 17 -2.83 -5.85 -11.56
C LEU A 17 -2.08 -4.73 -12.29
N PHE A 18 -1.48 -5.01 -13.45
CA PHE A 18 -0.76 -3.99 -14.22
C PHE A 18 -1.72 -3.01 -14.90
N ASN A 19 -2.91 -3.50 -15.27
CA ASN A 19 -3.92 -2.77 -16.04
C ASN A 19 -4.98 -2.08 -15.16
N ILE A 20 -4.87 -2.16 -13.83
CA ILE A 20 -5.70 -1.36 -12.92
C ILE A 20 -5.11 0.04 -12.78
N ASP A 21 -5.95 0.97 -12.35
CA ASP A 21 -5.56 2.35 -12.14
C ASP A 21 -4.43 2.48 -11.13
N GLU A 22 -3.56 3.47 -11.32
CA GLU A 22 -2.42 3.68 -10.44
C GLU A 22 -2.84 3.97 -8.99
N SER A 23 -3.95 4.68 -8.81
CA SER A 23 -4.49 4.98 -7.47
C SER A 23 -5.02 3.72 -6.78
N ASP A 24 -5.59 2.77 -7.53
CA ASP A 24 -6.02 1.47 -7.01
C ASP A 24 -4.82 0.61 -6.56
N LYS A 25 -3.69 0.68 -7.26
CA LYS A 25 -2.43 0.04 -6.81
C LYS A 25 -1.95 0.64 -5.49
N VAL A 26 -2.08 1.96 -5.31
CA VAL A 26 -1.75 2.65 -4.07
C VAL A 26 -2.68 2.22 -2.93
N LEU A 27 -4.00 2.14 -3.17
CA LEU A 27 -4.96 1.63 -2.20
C LEU A 27 -4.65 0.18 -1.81
N PHE A 28 -4.40 -0.69 -2.80
CA PHE A 28 -4.02 -2.08 -2.57
C PHE A 28 -2.77 -2.17 -1.70
N ALA A 29 -1.71 -1.43 -2.02
CA ALA A 29 -0.49 -1.38 -1.21
C ALA A 29 -0.79 -0.91 0.23
N GLY A 30 -1.64 0.10 0.37
CA GLY A 30 -2.11 0.65 1.64
C GLY A 30 -2.78 -0.37 2.56
N THR A 31 -3.50 -1.37 2.00
CA THR A 31 -4.16 -2.43 2.79
C THR A 31 -3.19 -3.32 3.58
N TYR A 32 -1.92 -3.34 3.18
CA TYR A 32 -0.86 -4.11 3.83
C TYR A 32 0.00 -3.26 4.77
N LEU A 33 -0.30 -1.98 4.92
CA LEU A 33 0.36 -1.14 5.91
C LEU A 33 -0.22 -1.41 7.30
N SER A 34 0.61 -1.26 8.32
CA SER A 34 0.19 -1.38 9.72
C SER A 34 1.02 -0.46 10.61
N GLY A 35 0.50 -0.18 11.81
CA GLY A 35 1.17 0.67 12.80
C GLY A 35 1.51 2.06 12.23
N PRO A 36 2.72 2.59 12.51
CA PRO A 36 3.11 3.94 12.09
C PRO A 36 3.01 4.20 10.58
N ALA A 37 3.25 3.18 9.75
CA ALA A 37 3.15 3.32 8.30
C ALA A 37 1.70 3.47 7.84
N PHE A 38 0.75 2.78 8.49
CA PHE A 38 -0.67 2.97 8.20
C PHE A 38 -1.16 4.32 8.74
N ASP A 39 -0.72 4.74 9.93
CA ASP A 39 -1.09 6.03 10.50
C ASP A 39 -0.62 7.20 9.62
N TRP A 40 0.57 7.07 9.00
CA TRP A 40 1.05 8.01 7.98
C TRP A 40 0.20 8.01 6.71
N PHE A 41 -0.22 6.84 6.23
CA PHE A 41 -0.99 6.72 4.98
C PHE A 41 -2.46 7.13 5.11
N LYS A 42 -3.07 6.84 6.26
CA LYS A 42 -4.49 7.05 6.56
C LYS A 42 -5.04 8.44 6.21
N PRO A 43 -4.38 9.57 6.54
CA PRO A 43 -4.90 10.89 6.16
C PRO A 43 -4.96 11.08 4.64
N HIS A 44 -3.99 10.57 3.89
CA HIS A 44 -3.99 10.63 2.42
C HIS A 44 -5.11 9.75 1.84
N MET A 45 -5.27 8.53 2.37
CA MET A 45 -6.34 7.62 1.95
C MET A 45 -7.73 8.23 2.16
N ARG A 46 -7.98 8.83 3.34
CA ARG A 46 -9.26 9.47 3.64
C ARG A 46 -9.53 10.65 2.71
N ASP A 47 -8.55 11.53 2.53
CA ASP A 47 -8.67 12.69 1.65
C ASP A 47 -8.94 12.27 0.19
N PHE A 48 -8.28 11.22 -0.29
CA PHE A 48 -8.52 10.66 -1.64
C PHE A 48 -9.95 10.15 -1.83
N GLN A 49 -10.51 9.48 -0.81
CA GLN A 49 -11.85 8.89 -0.82
C GLN A 49 -12.95 9.93 -0.62
N GLU A 50 -12.74 10.91 0.25
CA GLU A 50 -13.71 11.96 0.59
C GLU A 50 -13.77 13.04 -0.51
N ASN A 51 -12.66 13.28 -1.21
CA ASN A 51 -12.55 14.29 -2.26
C ASN A 51 -12.26 13.62 -3.62
N PRO A 52 -13.27 13.17 -4.39
CA PRO A 52 -13.04 12.46 -5.66
C PRO A 52 -12.47 13.36 -6.76
N LYS A 53 -12.69 14.68 -6.67
CA LYS A 53 -12.11 15.65 -7.59
C LYS A 53 -10.73 16.05 -7.11
N ARG A 54 -9.76 15.98 -8.02
CA ARG A 54 -8.36 16.37 -7.76
C ARG A 54 -8.24 17.77 -7.15
N ALA A 55 -9.02 18.73 -7.65
CA ALA A 55 -8.99 20.12 -7.18
C ALA A 55 -9.40 20.31 -5.70
N ASP A 56 -10.11 19.34 -5.12
CA ASP A 56 -10.59 19.39 -3.74
C ASP A 56 -9.67 18.60 -2.78
N ARG A 57 -8.63 17.93 -3.31
CA ARG A 57 -7.66 17.14 -2.53
C ARG A 57 -6.49 18.00 -2.08
N LYS A 58 -5.80 17.55 -1.04
CA LYS A 58 -4.51 18.11 -0.64
C LYS A 58 -3.43 17.70 -1.64
N ASP A 59 -2.52 18.62 -1.96
CA ASP A 59 -1.36 18.35 -2.83
C ASP A 59 -0.53 17.13 -2.38
N SER A 60 -0.43 16.91 -1.06
CA SER A 60 0.30 15.77 -0.50
C SER A 60 -0.42 14.44 -0.76
N THR A 61 -1.75 14.42 -0.76
CA THR A 61 -2.55 13.25 -1.14
C THR A 61 -2.37 12.95 -2.61
N ASP A 62 -2.48 13.96 -3.46
CA ASP A 62 -2.22 13.82 -4.89
C ASP A 62 -0.82 13.27 -5.13
N THR A 63 0.20 13.82 -4.47
CA THR A 63 1.59 13.32 -4.61
C THR A 63 1.73 11.84 -4.24
N VAL A 64 0.96 11.35 -3.27
CA VAL A 64 0.96 9.94 -2.86
C VAL A 64 0.18 9.06 -3.84
N PHE A 65 -0.93 9.56 -4.40
CA PHE A 65 -1.85 8.80 -5.25
C PHE A 65 -1.66 9.01 -6.76
N ASP A 66 -0.79 9.91 -7.19
CA ASP A 66 -0.52 10.23 -8.61
C ASP A 66 0.04 9.02 -9.36
N SER A 67 0.86 8.21 -8.69
CA SER A 67 1.31 6.92 -9.21
C SER A 67 1.72 5.96 -8.10
N TYR A 68 1.69 4.65 -8.38
CA TYR A 68 2.23 3.65 -7.45
C TYR A 68 3.72 3.88 -7.19
N GLN A 69 4.47 4.34 -8.19
CA GLN A 69 5.87 4.72 -8.00
C GLN A 69 6.02 5.97 -7.11
N GLY A 70 5.12 6.95 -7.23
CA GLY A 70 5.05 8.12 -6.35
C GLY A 70 4.84 7.70 -4.89
N PHE A 71 3.88 6.80 -4.64
CA PHE A 71 3.70 6.17 -3.32
C PHE A 71 4.99 5.53 -2.80
N LYS A 72 5.67 4.68 -3.61
CA LYS A 72 6.92 4.01 -3.20
C LYS A 72 8.00 5.03 -2.80
N GLN A 73 8.11 6.14 -3.52
CA GLN A 73 9.04 7.21 -3.17
C GLN A 73 8.66 7.90 -1.86
N GLN A 74 7.39 8.27 -1.67
CA GLN A 74 6.96 9.00 -0.48
C GLN A 74 7.05 8.14 0.78
N ILE A 75 6.64 6.87 0.73
CA ILE A 75 6.77 5.97 1.89
C ILE A 75 8.25 5.66 2.19
N THR A 76 9.11 5.62 1.16
CA THR A 76 10.56 5.50 1.35
C THR A 76 11.14 6.74 2.00
N LYS A 77 10.74 7.94 1.59
CA LYS A 77 11.16 9.18 2.24
C LYS A 77 10.71 9.24 3.71
N ALA A 78 9.47 8.83 3.98
CA ALA A 78 8.89 8.87 5.32
C ALA A 78 9.53 7.86 6.30
N PHE A 79 10.01 6.70 5.80
CA PHE A 79 10.46 5.57 6.65
C PHE A 79 11.89 5.09 6.36
N SER A 80 12.70 5.83 5.58
CA SER A 80 14.13 5.55 5.43
C SER A 80 14.89 5.96 6.70
N ASN A 81 14.94 5.06 7.69
CA ASN A 81 15.87 5.13 8.82
C ASN A 81 16.60 3.76 8.96
N PRO A 82 17.94 3.71 9.13
CA PRO A 82 18.73 2.47 9.02
C PRO A 82 18.43 1.37 10.06
N ASP A 83 17.84 1.70 11.21
CA ASP A 83 17.66 0.75 12.33
C ASP A 83 16.40 -0.16 12.23
N THR A 84 15.67 -0.13 11.12
CA THR A 84 14.31 -0.73 11.01
C THR A 84 14.26 -2.18 10.53
N GLU A 85 15.38 -2.89 10.48
CA GLU A 85 15.44 -4.25 9.93
C GLU A 85 14.81 -5.31 10.87
N LYS A 86 14.96 -5.17 12.19
CA LYS A 86 14.42 -6.12 13.19
C LYS A 86 12.90 -6.09 13.31
N THR A 87 12.28 -4.92 13.21
CA THR A 87 10.83 -4.78 13.34
C THR A 87 10.10 -5.33 12.11
N ALA A 88 10.75 -5.29 10.93
CA ALA A 88 10.19 -5.78 9.68
C ALA A 88 9.92 -7.29 9.68
N GLU A 89 10.66 -8.08 10.47
CA GLU A 89 10.46 -9.54 10.57
C GLU A 89 9.25 -9.93 11.42
N GLN A 90 8.96 -9.19 12.49
CA GLN A 90 7.76 -9.42 13.31
C GLN A 90 6.48 -9.05 12.56
N TYR A 91 6.47 -7.91 11.85
CA TYR A 91 5.34 -7.51 10.99
C TYR A 91 5.08 -8.49 9.83
N MET A 92 6.12 -9.17 9.36
CA MET A 92 6.07 -10.14 8.27
C MET A 92 5.33 -11.44 8.65
N TYR A 93 5.41 -11.90 9.91
CA TYR A 93 4.59 -13.03 10.37
C TYR A 93 3.10 -12.69 10.30
N THR A 94 2.74 -11.47 10.66
CA THR A 94 1.36 -10.96 10.60
C THR A 94 0.86 -10.83 9.17
N LEU A 95 1.66 -10.25 8.26
CA LEU A 95 1.28 -10.10 6.84
C LEU A 95 1.08 -11.44 6.13
N LYS A 96 1.95 -12.43 6.38
CA LYS A 96 1.82 -13.77 5.79
C LYS A 96 0.56 -14.51 6.27
N GLN A 97 0.09 -14.23 7.49
CA GLN A 97 -1.17 -14.77 8.01
C GLN A 97 -2.41 -14.03 7.47
N GLY A 98 -2.37 -12.69 7.36
CA GLY A 98 -3.46 -11.91 6.76
C GLY A 98 -3.67 -12.21 5.26
N LEU A 99 -2.57 -12.42 4.53
CA LEU A 99 -2.59 -12.83 3.11
C LEU A 99 -3.27 -14.19 2.87
N ARG A 100 -3.15 -15.13 3.81
CA ARG A 100 -3.84 -16.43 3.73
C ARG A 100 -5.37 -16.30 3.84
N ILE A 101 -5.85 -15.27 4.53
CA ILE A 101 -7.29 -15.00 4.67
C ILE A 101 -7.83 -14.34 3.39
N SER A 102 -7.07 -13.41 2.80
CA SER A 102 -7.48 -12.68 1.58
C SER A 102 -7.52 -13.54 0.30
N ILE A 103 -6.57 -14.47 0.09
CA ILE A 103 -6.57 -15.29 -1.13
C ILE A 103 -7.82 -16.19 -1.20
N ARG A 104 -8.24 -16.79 -0.08
CA ARG A 104 -9.44 -17.64 -0.04
C ARG A 104 -10.72 -16.86 -0.34
N GLU A 105 -10.86 -15.66 0.22
CA GLU A 105 -12.02 -14.78 -0.02
C GLU A 105 -12.05 -14.21 -1.44
N LEU A 106 -10.90 -13.91 -2.03
CA LEU A 106 -10.80 -13.46 -3.42
C LEU A 106 -11.13 -14.60 -4.41
N THR A 107 -10.63 -15.83 -4.18
CA THR A 107 -10.95 -16.98 -5.03
C THR A 107 -12.39 -17.47 -4.88
N SER A 108 -13.04 -17.19 -3.74
CA SER A 108 -14.46 -17.51 -3.50
C SER A 108 -15.41 -16.65 -4.34
N LYS A 109 -14.95 -15.55 -4.93
CA LYS A 109 -15.75 -14.72 -5.85
C LYS A 109 -15.61 -15.13 -7.32
N PHE A 110 -14.77 -16.12 -7.61
CA PHE A 110 -14.52 -16.64 -8.97
C PHE A 110 -14.99 -18.10 -9.16
N TYR A 111 -15.82 -18.63 -8.25
CA TYR A 111 -16.53 -19.91 -8.39
C TYR A 111 -18.00 -19.77 -8.00
#